data_AF-W4M346-F1
#
_entry.id   AF-W4M346-F1
#
_cell.length_a   1.000
_cell.length_b   1.000
_cell.length_c   1.000
_cell.angle_alpha   90.00
_cell.angle_beta   90.00
_cell.angle_gamma   90.00
#
_symmetry.space_group_name_H-M   'P 1'
#
loop_
_entity.id
_entity.type
_entity.pdbx_description
1 polymer ?
#
loop_
_entity_poly.entity_id
_entity_poly.type
_entity_poly.pdbx_seq_one_letter_code
_entity_poly.pdbx_strand_id
1 'polypeptide(L)'
;MPDTPISQGNFVLYKQRPARVLQAGERVEIELEEGKPVKVRPKDVVLLHPGPLERLSDLHPQEGDLETAWELLAGDTTSLAELAELAFGDFTPATAWETWQHVADGLHFRGTPEAVEARTAEAVEQERQARAARAAEKEAWDALIARVREGQIEPEDERYLKELDDRANGQRPDNRILRALGIADSPEKAHGLLLKLGRWDDAVNPYPLRLGVALSQPASELIELPDEPRQDLTHLPAFAIDDEGNQDPDDALSLDGNRLWVHVADVAALVPPDSEADLEARARGANLYLPESTVTMLPPEATRQLGLGLSEVSPALSFGLDLSDEGELMDVEVVPSWVRVTRTTYAEVSRRLDEEPFKTMYHLAQLSEERRIEEEAISIELPEVKIIVQDGQVLIEPLQPLPSRMLVSEAMVLAGEAVARFALERGLPFPFTT
;
A
#
# COMPACT_ATOMS: atom_id res chain seq x y z
N MET A 1 7.41 -14.65 56.62
CA MET A 1 7.17 -15.85 57.43
C MET A 1 6.51 -15.43 58.75
N PRO A 2 5.51 -16.18 59.23
CA PRO A 2 5.16 -17.51 58.76
C PRO A 2 4.15 -17.42 57.61
N ASP A 3 4.43 -17.99 56.43
CA ASP A 3 3.83 -19.28 56.06
C ASP A 3 3.01 -19.86 57.21
N THR A 4 1.76 -19.40 57.34
CA THR A 4 0.78 -20.10 58.16
C THR A 4 0.82 -21.55 57.68
N PRO A 5 1.27 -22.49 58.52
CA PRO A 5 1.55 -23.83 58.06
C PRO A 5 0.24 -24.46 57.61
N ILE A 6 0.19 -24.84 56.33
CA ILE A 6 -0.99 -25.47 55.74
C ILE A 6 -1.34 -26.70 56.56
N SER A 7 -2.54 -26.71 57.09
CA SER A 7 -3.08 -27.73 57.98
C SER A 7 -4.31 -28.38 57.35
N GLN A 8 -4.65 -29.58 57.82
CA GLN A 8 -5.87 -30.26 57.41
C GLN A 8 -7.10 -29.38 57.71
N GLY A 9 -8.03 -29.29 56.76
CA GLY A 9 -9.24 -28.47 56.87
C GLY A 9 -9.05 -27.00 56.46
N ASN A 10 -7.83 -26.55 56.14
CA ASN A 10 -7.63 -25.23 55.55
C ASN A 10 -8.34 -25.10 54.20
N PHE A 11 -8.82 -23.89 53.91
CA PHE A 11 -9.35 -23.51 52.61
C PHE A 11 -8.26 -22.77 51.83
N VAL A 12 -7.94 -23.26 50.64
CA VAL A 12 -6.84 -22.76 49.81
C VAL A 12 -7.30 -22.54 48.36
N LEU A 13 -6.56 -21.72 47.62
CA LEU A 13 -6.66 -21.58 46.17
C LEU A 13 -5.63 -22.46 45.48
N TYR A 14 -6.05 -23.18 44.45
CA TYR A 14 -5.15 -23.85 43.51
C TYR A 14 -5.51 -23.42 42.10
N LYS A 15 -4.58 -22.74 41.40
CA LYS A 15 -4.80 -22.16 40.06
C LYS A 15 -6.08 -21.31 39.99
N GLN A 16 -6.28 -20.45 40.99
CA GLN A 16 -7.46 -19.58 41.14
C GLN A 16 -8.80 -20.30 41.37
N ARG A 17 -8.78 -21.61 41.69
CA ARG A 17 -9.98 -22.39 42.02
C ARG A 17 -10.02 -22.73 43.52
N PRO A 18 -11.22 -22.84 44.12
CA PRO A 18 -11.35 -23.18 45.53
C PRO A 18 -10.95 -24.63 45.77
N ALA A 19 -10.20 -24.88 46.85
CA ALA A 19 -9.73 -26.21 47.20
C ALA A 19 -9.69 -26.40 48.73
N ARG A 20 -10.01 -27.60 49.19
CA ARG A 20 -9.96 -27.97 50.61
C ARG A 20 -8.73 -28.84 50.88
N VAL A 21 -8.00 -28.58 51.96
CA VAL A 21 -6.86 -29.42 52.35
C VAL A 21 -7.34 -30.67 53.11
N LEU A 22 -7.11 -31.85 52.53
CA LEU A 22 -7.42 -33.14 53.13
C LEU A 22 -6.31 -33.64 54.05
N GLN A 23 -5.05 -33.44 53.65
CA GLN A 23 -3.89 -33.85 54.44
C GLN A 23 -2.70 -32.90 54.21
N ALA A 24 -2.10 -32.44 55.31
CA ALA A 24 -0.87 -31.64 55.31
C ALA A 24 0.39 -32.52 55.38
N GLY A 25 1.46 -32.14 54.69
CA GLY A 25 2.74 -32.87 54.64
C GLY A 25 3.71 -32.27 53.61
N GLU A 26 4.79 -32.99 53.26
CA GLU A 26 5.74 -32.56 52.21
C GLU A 26 5.06 -32.27 50.86
N ARG A 27 3.96 -33.00 50.59
CA ARG A 27 3.00 -32.69 49.54
C ARG A 27 1.63 -32.58 50.18
N VAL A 28 0.94 -31.48 49.90
CA VAL A 28 -0.40 -31.20 50.40
C VAL A 28 -1.40 -31.96 49.52
N GLU A 29 -2.25 -32.77 50.14
CA GLU A 29 -3.36 -33.42 49.45
C GLU A 29 -4.60 -32.52 49.54
N ILE A 30 -5.08 -32.08 48.38
CA ILE A 30 -6.22 -31.15 48.25
C ILE A 30 -7.38 -31.81 47.50
N GLU A 31 -8.60 -31.42 47.87
CA GLU A 31 -9.85 -31.70 47.18
C GLU A 31 -10.27 -30.47 46.38
N LEU A 32 -10.70 -30.71 45.13
CA LEU A 32 -11.26 -29.70 44.22
C LEU A 32 -12.74 -30.02 43.99
N GLU A 33 -13.51 -29.03 43.53
CA GLU A 33 -14.96 -29.13 43.35
C GLU A 33 -15.37 -30.27 42.40
N GLU A 34 -14.54 -30.53 41.38
CA GLU A 34 -14.68 -31.65 40.47
C GLU A 34 -13.39 -32.48 40.43
N GLY A 35 -13.45 -33.74 40.86
CA GLY A 35 -12.39 -34.72 40.65
C GLY A 35 -11.91 -35.46 41.89
N LYS A 36 -10.88 -36.28 41.70
CA LYS A 36 -10.20 -37.01 42.78
C LYS A 36 -9.20 -36.10 43.50
N PRO A 37 -8.87 -36.37 44.78
CA PRO A 37 -7.81 -35.67 45.49
C PRO A 37 -6.50 -35.60 44.72
N VAL A 38 -5.83 -34.45 44.78
CA VAL A 38 -4.56 -34.19 44.07
C VAL A 38 -3.47 -33.83 45.07
N LYS A 39 -2.25 -34.35 44.87
CA LYS A 39 -1.07 -34.04 45.69
C LYS A 39 -0.21 -32.94 45.06
N VAL A 40 -0.24 -31.75 45.63
CA VAL A 40 0.46 -30.55 45.16
C VAL A 40 1.59 -30.16 46.11
N ARG A 41 2.50 -29.29 45.66
CA ARG A 41 3.54 -28.74 46.57
C ARG A 41 2.92 -27.59 47.35
N PRO A 42 3.33 -27.36 48.62
CA PRO A 42 2.78 -26.26 49.44
C PRO A 42 2.83 -24.88 48.76
N LYS A 43 3.88 -24.59 47.98
CA LYS A 43 4.03 -23.32 47.24
C LYS A 43 3.05 -23.12 46.07
N ASP A 44 2.40 -24.19 45.61
CA ASP A 44 1.49 -24.13 44.46
C ASP A 44 0.04 -23.81 44.90
N VAL A 45 -0.19 -23.64 46.21
CA VAL A 45 -1.49 -23.28 46.80
C VAL A 45 -1.36 -22.00 47.62
N VAL A 46 -2.43 -21.21 47.67
CA VAL A 46 -2.50 -19.97 48.45
C VAL A 46 -3.55 -20.13 49.54
N LEU A 47 -3.21 -19.85 50.79
CA LEU A 47 -4.16 -19.97 51.89
C LEU A 47 -5.22 -18.87 51.78
N LEU A 48 -6.50 -19.26 51.76
CA LEU A 48 -7.62 -18.32 51.69
C LEU A 48 -8.33 -18.16 53.03
N HIS A 49 -8.46 -19.24 53.81
CA HIS A 49 -9.03 -19.21 55.16
C HIS A 49 -8.46 -20.36 56.02
N PRO A 50 -8.16 -20.15 57.33
CA PRO A 50 -7.57 -21.16 58.21
C PRO A 50 -8.49 -22.38 58.47
N GLY A 51 -9.78 -22.25 58.19
CA GLY A 51 -10.76 -23.35 58.25
C GLY A 51 -11.39 -23.53 59.65
N PRO A 52 -12.07 -24.66 59.89
CA PRO A 52 -12.24 -25.77 58.96
C PRO A 52 -13.28 -25.48 57.87
N LEU A 53 -12.94 -25.76 56.61
CA LEU A 53 -13.92 -25.94 55.54
C LEU A 53 -14.33 -27.42 55.51
N GLU A 54 -15.61 -27.73 55.76
CA GLU A 54 -16.08 -29.12 55.80
C GLU A 54 -16.33 -29.70 54.42
N ARG A 55 -16.98 -28.96 53.52
CA ARG A 55 -17.18 -29.38 52.12
C ARG A 55 -17.12 -28.16 51.21
N LEU A 56 -16.61 -28.32 49.99
CA LEU A 56 -16.62 -27.25 48.99
C LEU A 56 -18.04 -26.79 48.64
N SER A 57 -19.04 -27.66 48.77
CA SER A 57 -20.45 -27.32 48.61
C SER A 57 -20.98 -26.33 49.65
N ASP A 58 -20.24 -26.10 50.75
CA ASP A 58 -20.62 -25.14 51.78
C ASP A 58 -20.21 -23.69 51.40
N LEU A 59 -19.48 -23.51 50.28
CA LEU A 59 -19.15 -22.21 49.69
C LEU A 59 -20.33 -21.65 48.87
N HIS A 60 -21.42 -21.33 49.54
CA HIS A 60 -22.58 -20.68 48.90
C HIS A 60 -22.44 -19.14 48.94
N PRO A 61 -23.12 -18.42 48.02
CA PRO A 61 -23.16 -16.97 48.02
C PRO A 61 -23.56 -16.43 49.39
N GLN A 62 -22.91 -15.35 49.82
CA GLN A 62 -23.17 -14.67 51.08
C GLN A 62 -23.82 -13.31 50.82
N GLU A 63 -24.79 -12.94 51.65
CA GLU A 63 -25.32 -11.57 51.64
C GLU A 63 -24.41 -10.67 52.48
N GLY A 64 -23.79 -9.70 51.84
CA GLY A 64 -22.96 -8.68 52.47
C GLY A 64 -22.82 -7.46 51.57
N ASP A 65 -22.16 -6.42 52.07
CA ASP A 65 -22.03 -5.14 51.38
C ASP A 65 -20.57 -4.81 51.08
N LEU A 66 -20.04 -5.49 50.05
CA LEU A 66 -18.69 -5.27 49.54
C LEU A 66 -18.52 -3.90 48.86
N GLU A 67 -19.61 -3.26 48.45
CA GLU A 67 -19.59 -1.93 47.83
C GLU A 67 -19.34 -0.87 48.91
N THR A 68 -20.08 -0.90 50.02
CA THR A 68 -19.80 -0.04 51.19
C THR A 68 -18.41 -0.32 51.76
N ALA A 69 -18.00 -1.59 51.85
CA ALA A 69 -16.64 -1.93 52.31
C ALA A 69 -15.56 -1.36 51.39
N TRP A 70 -15.78 -1.37 50.07
CA TRP A 70 -14.91 -0.72 49.11
C TRP A 70 -14.87 0.80 49.29
N GLU A 71 -16.02 1.47 49.44
CA GLU A 71 -16.11 2.93 49.65
C GLU A 71 -15.33 3.39 50.88
N LEU A 72 -15.36 2.60 51.96
CA LEU A 72 -14.64 2.89 53.20
C LEU A 72 -13.12 2.72 53.07
N LEU A 73 -12.68 1.80 52.23
CA LEU A 73 -11.27 1.42 52.07
C LEU A 73 -10.62 2.03 50.82
N ALA A 74 -11.35 2.79 50.01
CA ALA A 74 -10.89 3.25 48.70
C ALA A 74 -9.53 3.97 48.76
N GLY A 75 -8.50 3.38 48.12
CA GLY A 75 -7.12 3.88 48.12
C GLY A 75 -6.21 3.25 49.17
N ASP A 76 -6.77 2.48 50.11
CA ASP A 76 -6.03 1.77 51.15
C ASP A 76 -5.82 0.29 50.80
N THR A 77 -4.94 -0.36 51.58
CA THR A 77 -4.67 -1.80 51.50
C THR A 77 -5.10 -2.47 52.80
N THR A 78 -5.79 -3.60 52.68
CA THR A 78 -6.26 -4.44 53.80
C THR A 78 -5.92 -5.90 53.53
N SER A 79 -6.24 -6.80 54.45
CA SER A 79 -6.21 -8.25 54.19
C SER A 79 -7.58 -8.76 53.74
N LEU A 80 -7.61 -9.93 53.09
CA LEU A 80 -8.87 -10.59 52.73
C LEU A 80 -9.76 -10.86 53.95
N ALA A 81 -9.15 -11.16 55.09
CA ALA A 81 -9.86 -11.42 56.33
C ALA A 81 -10.58 -10.17 56.84
N GLU A 82 -9.86 -9.05 56.97
CA GLU A 82 -10.43 -7.77 57.39
C GLU A 82 -11.50 -7.26 56.42
N LEU A 83 -11.28 -7.43 55.11
CA LEU A 83 -12.28 -7.06 54.10
C LEU A 83 -13.56 -7.90 54.23
N ALA A 84 -13.42 -9.21 54.46
CA ALA A 84 -14.56 -10.10 54.66
C ALA A 84 -15.32 -9.78 55.97
N GLU A 85 -14.61 -9.49 57.06
CA GLU A 85 -15.23 -9.04 58.31
C GLU A 85 -15.97 -7.70 58.13
N LEU A 86 -15.39 -6.77 57.37
CA LEU A 86 -16.01 -5.47 57.09
C LEU A 86 -17.29 -5.60 56.26
N ALA A 87 -17.28 -6.46 55.24
CA ALA A 87 -18.38 -6.59 54.30
C ALA A 87 -19.50 -7.55 54.76
N PHE A 88 -19.15 -8.60 55.51
CA PHE A 88 -20.07 -9.68 55.89
C PHE A 88 -20.24 -9.84 57.40
N GLY A 89 -19.46 -9.12 58.22
CA GLY A 89 -19.50 -9.18 59.68
C GLY A 89 -18.75 -10.36 60.32
N ASP A 90 -18.28 -11.32 59.51
CA ASP A 90 -17.49 -12.47 59.97
C ASP A 90 -16.59 -13.02 58.85
N PHE A 91 -15.44 -13.58 59.22
CA PHE A 91 -14.51 -14.25 58.31
C PHE A 91 -14.70 -15.76 58.43
N THR A 92 -15.51 -16.32 57.51
CA THR A 92 -15.76 -17.75 57.38
C THR A 92 -15.23 -18.22 56.02
N PRO A 93 -15.08 -19.55 55.77
CA PRO A 93 -14.65 -20.02 54.46
C PRO A 93 -15.53 -19.51 53.30
N ALA A 94 -16.84 -19.35 53.51
CA ALA A 94 -17.75 -18.88 52.48
C ALA A 94 -17.63 -17.37 52.23
N THR A 95 -17.52 -16.54 53.28
CA THR A 95 -17.30 -15.09 53.12
C THR A 95 -15.91 -14.78 52.57
N ALA A 96 -14.89 -15.59 52.92
CA ALA A 96 -13.55 -15.53 52.33
C ALA A 96 -13.57 -15.83 50.82
N TRP A 97 -14.34 -16.82 50.39
CA TRP A 97 -14.50 -17.17 48.98
C TRP A 97 -15.21 -16.06 48.21
N GLU A 98 -16.35 -15.58 48.73
CA GLU A 98 -17.12 -14.49 48.11
C GLU A 98 -16.25 -13.24 47.96
N THR A 99 -15.57 -12.83 49.03
CA THR A 99 -14.66 -11.68 49.01
C THR A 99 -13.56 -11.87 47.96
N TRP A 100 -12.96 -13.06 47.88
CA TRP A 100 -11.92 -13.34 46.90
C TRP A 100 -12.44 -13.31 45.46
N GLN A 101 -13.68 -13.74 45.19
CA GLN A 101 -14.27 -13.65 43.85
C GLN A 101 -14.34 -12.19 43.37
N HIS A 102 -14.66 -11.25 44.26
CA HIS A 102 -14.65 -9.82 43.95
C HIS A 102 -13.23 -9.25 43.75
N VAL A 103 -12.25 -9.72 44.52
CA VAL A 103 -10.83 -9.38 44.31
C VAL A 103 -10.32 -9.93 42.98
N ALA A 104 -10.74 -11.13 42.61
CA ALA A 104 -10.36 -11.79 41.37
C ALA A 104 -11.04 -11.19 40.13
N ASP A 105 -12.29 -10.69 40.24
CA ASP A 105 -12.95 -9.90 39.19
C ASP A 105 -12.16 -8.63 38.87
N GLY A 106 -11.54 -8.03 39.89
CA GLY A 106 -10.58 -6.95 39.68
C GLY A 106 -11.21 -5.58 39.47
N LEU A 107 -12.54 -5.42 39.61
CA LEU A 107 -13.20 -4.13 39.42
C LEU A 107 -12.93 -3.17 40.57
N HIS A 108 -13.28 -3.57 41.80
CA HIS A 108 -13.16 -2.75 43.00
C HIS A 108 -11.89 -3.02 43.80
N PHE A 109 -11.40 -4.26 43.76
CA PHE A 109 -10.24 -4.71 44.53
C PHE A 109 -9.20 -5.37 43.62
N ARG A 110 -7.95 -5.46 44.06
CA ARG A 110 -6.89 -6.26 43.42
C ARG A 110 -5.85 -6.67 44.45
N GLY A 111 -5.06 -7.71 44.16
CA GLY A 111 -3.92 -8.09 45.00
C GLY A 111 -3.91 -9.57 45.38
N THR A 112 -3.37 -9.88 46.57
CA THR A 112 -3.31 -11.23 47.14
C THR A 112 -4.16 -11.31 48.41
N PRO A 113 -4.46 -12.52 48.93
CA PRO A 113 -5.24 -12.64 50.16
C PRO A 113 -4.66 -11.89 51.37
N GLU A 114 -3.34 -11.71 51.40
CA GLU A 114 -2.62 -11.01 52.46
C GLU A 114 -2.57 -9.48 52.26
N ALA A 115 -2.76 -9.01 51.02
CA ALA A 115 -2.66 -7.61 50.64
C ALA A 115 -3.65 -7.33 49.50
N VAL A 116 -4.88 -7.00 49.90
CA VAL A 116 -5.96 -6.57 49.03
C VAL A 116 -5.98 -5.05 48.98
N GLU A 117 -5.70 -4.49 47.82
CA GLU A 117 -5.81 -3.06 47.55
C GLU A 117 -7.24 -2.74 47.08
N ALA A 118 -7.91 -1.84 47.79
CA ALA A 118 -9.17 -1.27 47.34
C ALA A 118 -8.86 -0.12 46.36
N ARG A 119 -9.31 -0.27 45.11
CA ARG A 119 -9.06 0.74 44.07
C ARG A 119 -9.76 2.05 44.43
N THR A 120 -9.17 3.18 44.05
CA THR A 120 -9.84 4.48 44.18
C THR A 120 -11.11 4.55 43.30
N ALA A 121 -12.06 5.43 43.65
CA ALA A 121 -13.25 5.68 42.83
C ALA A 121 -12.92 6.03 41.38
N GLU A 122 -11.87 6.83 41.16
CA GLU A 122 -11.39 7.18 39.81
C GLU A 122 -10.89 5.94 39.05
N ALA A 123 -10.10 5.07 39.69
CA ALA A 123 -9.59 3.86 39.06
C ALA A 123 -10.69 2.83 38.76
N VAL A 124 -11.73 2.74 39.60
CA VAL A 124 -12.91 1.91 39.33
C VAL A 124 -13.70 2.44 38.15
N GLU A 125 -13.95 3.76 38.08
CA GLU A 125 -14.65 4.36 36.95
C GLU A 125 -13.89 4.18 35.63
N GLN A 126 -12.57 4.37 35.63
CA GLN A 126 -11.71 4.08 34.48
C GLN A 126 -11.80 2.61 34.04
N GLU A 127 -11.83 1.67 34.98
CA GLU A 127 -12.00 0.24 34.69
C GLU A 127 -13.40 -0.08 34.13
N ARG A 128 -14.47 0.51 34.70
CA ARG A 128 -15.84 0.38 34.17
C ARG A 128 -15.93 0.87 32.74
N GLN A 129 -15.40 2.06 32.47
CA GLN A 129 -15.34 2.63 31.12
C GLN A 129 -14.53 1.76 30.18
N ALA A 130 -13.38 1.24 30.62
CA ALA A 130 -12.56 0.34 29.81
C ALA A 130 -13.28 -0.99 29.50
N ARG A 131 -13.98 -1.59 30.47
CA ARG A 131 -14.79 -2.80 30.26
C ARG A 131 -15.94 -2.55 29.31
N ALA A 132 -16.67 -1.45 29.51
CA ALA A 132 -17.77 -1.04 28.66
C ALA A 132 -17.29 -0.79 27.21
N ALA A 133 -16.18 -0.09 27.04
CA ALA A 133 -15.58 0.16 25.72
C ALA A 133 -15.15 -1.14 25.02
N ARG A 134 -14.54 -2.09 25.75
CA ARG A 134 -14.19 -3.41 25.19
C ARG A 134 -15.42 -4.22 24.79
N ALA A 135 -16.48 -4.18 25.60
CA ALA A 135 -17.74 -4.84 25.30
C ALA A 135 -18.40 -4.23 24.05
N ALA A 136 -18.45 -2.89 23.98
CA ALA A 136 -18.97 -2.16 22.82
C ALA A 136 -18.16 -2.42 21.53
N GLU A 137 -16.82 -2.44 21.61
CA GLU A 137 -15.97 -2.76 20.44
C GLU A 137 -16.21 -4.21 19.97
N LYS A 138 -16.39 -5.15 20.90
CA LYS A 138 -16.72 -6.54 20.55
C LYS A 138 -18.09 -6.64 19.88
N GLU A 139 -19.10 -5.97 20.42
CA GLU A 139 -20.45 -5.93 19.85
C GLU A 139 -20.45 -5.30 18.45
N ALA A 140 -19.76 -4.17 18.27
CA ALA A 140 -19.59 -3.52 16.98
C ALA A 140 -18.88 -4.43 15.97
N TRP A 141 -17.84 -5.15 16.40
CA TRP A 141 -17.14 -6.13 15.56
C TRP A 141 -18.04 -7.29 15.14
N ASP A 142 -18.77 -7.89 16.09
CA ASP A 142 -19.66 -9.01 15.81
C ASP A 142 -20.80 -8.57 14.86
N ALA A 143 -21.33 -7.36 15.03
CA ALA A 143 -22.32 -6.75 14.16
C ALA A 143 -21.79 -6.49 12.74
N LEU A 144 -20.58 -5.95 12.61
CA LEU A 144 -19.89 -5.79 11.33
C LEU A 144 -19.78 -7.13 10.60
N ILE A 145 -19.27 -8.17 11.26
CA ILE A 145 -19.07 -9.48 10.63
C ILE A 145 -20.41 -10.09 10.19
N ALA A 146 -21.48 -9.88 10.96
CA ALA A 146 -22.82 -10.29 10.55
C ALA A 146 -23.28 -9.55 9.27
N ARG A 147 -23.18 -8.21 9.23
CA ARG A 147 -23.54 -7.41 8.06
C ARG A 147 -22.74 -7.80 6.81
N VAL A 148 -21.42 -7.93 6.94
CA VAL A 148 -20.55 -8.28 5.81
C VAL A 148 -20.88 -9.68 5.26
N ARG A 149 -21.30 -10.64 6.10
CA ARG A 149 -21.80 -11.95 5.63
C ARG A 149 -23.06 -11.83 4.79
N GLU A 150 -23.90 -10.83 5.08
CA GLU A 150 -25.12 -10.51 4.34
C GLU A 150 -24.86 -9.61 3.13
N GLY A 151 -23.60 -9.22 2.89
CA GLY A 151 -23.22 -8.34 1.78
C GLY A 151 -23.52 -6.86 2.03
N GLN A 152 -23.68 -6.46 3.29
CA GLN A 152 -24.02 -5.10 3.70
C GLN A 152 -22.87 -4.43 4.46
N ILE A 153 -22.82 -3.10 4.40
CA ILE A 153 -21.89 -2.24 5.13
C ILE A 153 -22.60 -0.97 5.59
N GLU A 154 -22.15 -0.39 6.70
CA GLU A 154 -22.65 0.88 7.24
C GLU A 154 -21.51 1.92 7.35
N PRO A 155 -21.81 3.23 7.40
CA PRO A 155 -20.79 4.28 7.53
C PRO A 155 -19.86 4.12 8.76
N GLU A 156 -20.38 3.52 9.82
CA GLU A 156 -19.65 3.24 11.07
C GLU A 156 -18.55 2.18 10.90
N ASP A 157 -18.64 1.36 9.84
CA ASP A 157 -17.70 0.28 9.52
C ASP A 157 -16.40 0.79 8.87
N GLU A 158 -16.33 2.08 8.51
CA GLU A 158 -15.27 2.67 7.70
C GLU A 158 -13.86 2.33 8.18
N ARG A 159 -13.63 2.34 9.50
CA ARG A 159 -12.32 1.97 10.07
C ARG A 159 -11.89 0.55 9.68
N TYR A 160 -12.82 -0.41 9.71
CA TYR A 160 -12.53 -1.80 9.40
C TYR A 160 -12.48 -2.06 7.89
N LEU A 161 -13.30 -1.34 7.11
CA LEU A 161 -13.29 -1.42 5.66
C LEU A 161 -12.02 -0.82 5.07
N LYS A 162 -11.48 0.25 5.65
CA LYS A 162 -10.17 0.79 5.29
C LYS A 162 -9.06 -0.25 5.41
N GLU A 163 -9.06 -1.04 6.48
CA GLU A 163 -8.11 -2.14 6.64
C GLU A 163 -8.25 -3.23 5.57
N LEU A 164 -9.45 -3.40 5.00
CA LEU A 164 -9.73 -4.31 3.89
C LEU A 164 -9.28 -3.71 2.56
N ASP A 165 -9.48 -2.41 2.34
CA ASP A 165 -8.95 -1.66 1.19
C ASP A 165 -7.42 -1.76 1.16
N ASP A 166 -6.75 -1.50 2.28
CA ASP A 166 -5.28 -1.59 2.40
C ASP A 166 -4.77 -3.01 2.10
N ARG A 167 -5.53 -4.04 2.52
CA ARG A 167 -5.20 -5.43 2.17
C ARG A 167 -5.38 -5.69 0.68
N ALA A 168 -6.45 -5.21 0.07
CA ALA A 168 -6.72 -5.37 -1.36
C ALA A 168 -5.66 -4.66 -2.22
N ASN A 169 -5.15 -3.52 -1.75
CA ASN A 169 -4.06 -2.76 -2.36
C ASN A 169 -2.65 -3.32 -2.05
N GLY A 170 -2.53 -4.41 -1.30
CA GLY A 170 -1.23 -5.01 -0.95
C GLY A 170 -0.41 -4.20 0.07
N GLN A 171 -0.99 -3.17 0.68
CA GLN A 171 -0.36 -2.30 1.67
C GLN A 171 -0.39 -2.90 3.08
N ARG A 172 -1.11 -4.00 3.26
CA ARG A 172 -1.18 -4.74 4.52
C ARG A 172 -0.98 -6.25 4.33
N PRO A 173 -0.24 -6.94 5.23
CA PRO A 173 0.03 -8.37 5.10
C PRO A 173 -1.15 -9.27 5.48
N ASP A 174 -2.07 -8.80 6.33
CA ASP A 174 -3.20 -9.58 6.84
C ASP A 174 -4.46 -8.74 7.02
N ASN A 175 -5.61 -9.39 7.17
CA ASN A 175 -6.88 -8.73 7.44
C ASN A 175 -7.77 -9.55 8.38
N ARG A 176 -8.41 -8.88 9.35
CA ARG A 176 -9.24 -9.53 10.37
C ARG A 176 -10.61 -9.96 9.84
N ILE A 177 -11.20 -9.20 8.91
CA ILE A 177 -12.50 -9.51 8.31
C ILE A 177 -12.40 -10.82 7.54
N LEU A 178 -11.39 -10.96 6.67
CA LEU A 178 -11.19 -12.19 5.89
C LEU A 178 -11.08 -13.43 6.79
N ARG A 179 -10.28 -13.35 7.86
CA ARG A 179 -10.13 -14.44 8.84
C ARG A 179 -11.44 -14.78 9.55
N ALA A 180 -12.19 -13.78 10.01
CA ALA A 180 -13.47 -13.99 10.69
C ALA A 180 -14.56 -14.57 9.77
N LEU A 181 -14.45 -14.35 8.46
CA LEU A 181 -15.31 -14.94 7.45
C LEU A 181 -14.83 -16.31 6.95
N GLY A 182 -13.66 -16.78 7.38
CA GLY A 182 -13.05 -18.01 6.87
C GLY A 182 -12.62 -17.93 5.41
N ILE A 183 -12.38 -16.72 4.90
CA ILE A 183 -11.88 -16.47 3.55
C ILE A 183 -10.35 -16.49 3.59
N ALA A 184 -9.72 -17.06 2.56
CA ALA A 184 -8.26 -17.02 2.43
C ALA A 184 -7.77 -15.56 2.44
N ASP A 185 -6.76 -15.28 3.25
CA ASP A 185 -6.24 -13.93 3.43
C ASP A 185 -5.26 -13.58 2.31
N SER A 186 -5.79 -13.08 1.18
CA SER A 186 -4.99 -12.60 0.04
C SER A 186 -5.54 -11.27 -0.51
N PRO A 187 -4.71 -10.47 -1.21
CA PRO A 187 -5.17 -9.22 -1.85
C PRO A 187 -6.32 -9.44 -2.83
N GLU A 188 -6.33 -10.55 -3.57
CA GLU A 188 -7.37 -10.89 -4.53
C GLU A 188 -8.69 -11.24 -3.85
N LYS A 189 -8.62 -11.90 -2.68
CA LYS A 189 -9.81 -12.21 -1.88
C LYS A 189 -10.37 -10.98 -1.18
N ALA A 190 -9.52 -10.07 -0.71
CA ALA A 190 -9.95 -8.76 -0.24
C ALA A 190 -10.65 -7.97 -1.34
N HIS A 191 -10.03 -7.86 -2.52
CA HIS A 191 -10.61 -7.20 -3.68
C HIS A 191 -11.98 -7.80 -4.05
N GLY A 192 -12.07 -9.14 -4.17
CA GLY A 192 -13.33 -9.80 -4.48
C GLY A 192 -14.42 -9.61 -3.42
N LEU A 193 -14.05 -9.39 -2.15
CA LEU A 193 -15.00 -9.04 -1.10
C LEU A 193 -15.48 -7.59 -1.24
N LEU A 194 -14.58 -6.64 -1.52
CA LEU A 194 -14.91 -5.23 -1.72
C LEU A 194 -15.89 -5.01 -2.88
N LEU A 195 -15.72 -5.74 -3.99
CA LEU A 195 -16.66 -5.75 -5.12
C LEU A 195 -18.05 -6.26 -4.69
N LYS A 196 -18.10 -7.37 -3.93
CA LYS A 196 -19.37 -7.94 -3.44
C LYS A 196 -20.12 -7.00 -2.50
N LEU A 197 -19.39 -6.19 -1.72
CA LEU A 197 -19.95 -5.21 -0.80
C LEU A 197 -20.35 -3.91 -1.51
N GLY A 198 -20.08 -3.77 -2.81
CA GLY A 198 -20.33 -2.54 -3.56
C GLY A 198 -19.49 -1.34 -3.10
N ARG A 199 -18.43 -1.57 -2.32
CA ARG A 199 -17.50 -0.54 -1.88
C ARG A 199 -16.52 -0.17 -3.00
N TRP A 200 -16.08 -1.18 -3.75
CA TRP A 200 -15.33 -1.00 -5.00
C TRP A 200 -16.22 -1.42 -6.16
N ASP A 201 -15.98 -0.83 -7.32
CA ASP A 201 -16.56 -1.24 -8.59
C ASP A 201 -15.48 -1.87 -9.49
N ASP A 202 -15.90 -2.32 -10.67
CA ASP A 202 -15.04 -2.99 -11.63
C ASP A 202 -13.97 -2.06 -12.25
N ALA A 203 -14.05 -0.74 -12.00
CA ALA A 203 -13.07 0.24 -12.48
C ALA A 203 -11.86 0.37 -11.54
N VAL A 204 -11.93 -0.16 -10.32
CA VAL A 204 -10.81 -0.07 -9.38
C VAL A 204 -9.67 -1.02 -9.78
N ASN A 205 -8.54 -0.42 -10.16
CA ASN A 205 -7.30 -1.12 -10.49
C ASN A 205 -6.30 -1.12 -9.32
N PRO A 206 -6.17 -2.21 -8.54
CA PRO A 206 -5.27 -2.24 -7.38
C PRO A 206 -3.81 -2.54 -7.73
N TYR A 207 -3.50 -2.90 -8.97
CA TYR A 207 -2.16 -3.40 -9.33
C TYR A 207 -1.05 -2.35 -9.18
N PRO A 208 -1.23 -1.08 -9.58
CA PRO A 208 -0.19 -0.07 -9.37
C PRO A 208 0.20 0.07 -7.90
N LEU A 209 -0.79 0.10 -6.98
CA LEU A 209 -0.53 0.16 -5.55
C LEU A 209 0.14 -1.11 -5.01
N ARG A 210 -0.26 -2.29 -5.49
CA ARG A 210 0.38 -3.57 -5.11
C ARG A 210 1.84 -3.64 -5.54
N LEU A 211 2.18 -3.02 -6.66
CA LEU A 211 3.53 -2.95 -7.20
C LEU A 211 4.35 -1.79 -6.61
N GLY A 212 3.75 -0.97 -5.75
CA GLY A 212 4.42 0.19 -5.15
C GLY A 212 4.69 1.32 -6.15
N VAL A 213 3.95 1.38 -7.26
CA VAL A 213 4.08 2.43 -8.26
C VAL A 213 3.32 3.67 -7.78
N ALA A 214 3.95 4.84 -7.91
CA ALA A 214 3.33 6.11 -7.57
C ALA A 214 2.16 6.42 -8.52
N LEU A 215 1.02 6.81 -7.95
CA LEU A 215 -0.18 7.19 -8.71
C LEU A 215 -0.43 8.70 -8.75
N SER A 216 0.30 9.48 -7.95
CA SER A 216 0.24 10.93 -7.98
C SER A 216 1.17 11.49 -9.04
N GLN A 217 0.73 12.56 -9.71
CA GLN A 217 1.61 13.32 -10.58
C GLN A 217 2.80 13.87 -9.78
N PRO A 218 4.03 13.85 -10.35
CA PRO A 218 5.18 14.45 -9.71
C PRO A 218 5.00 15.98 -9.64
N ALA A 219 5.52 16.56 -8.57
CA ALA A 219 5.43 18.00 -8.28
C ALA A 219 6.80 18.66 -8.14
N SER A 220 7.87 17.95 -8.50
CA SER A 220 9.24 18.44 -8.46
C SER A 220 9.40 19.73 -9.27
N GLU A 221 10.24 20.65 -8.79
CA GLU A 221 10.51 21.89 -9.51
C GLU A 221 11.38 21.62 -10.75
N LEU A 222 11.01 22.24 -11.87
CA LEU A 222 11.82 22.31 -13.09
C LEU A 222 12.66 23.58 -13.04
N ILE A 223 13.88 23.53 -13.58
CA ILE A 223 14.64 24.76 -13.79
C ILE A 223 14.09 25.53 -14.99
N GLU A 224 14.38 26.83 -15.06
CA GLU A 224 14.08 27.60 -16.26
C GLU A 224 14.99 27.16 -17.42
N LEU A 225 14.44 27.17 -18.64
CA LEU A 225 15.21 26.91 -19.85
C LEU A 225 16.41 27.88 -19.90
N PRO A 226 17.66 27.37 -19.97
CA PRO A 226 18.84 28.21 -19.96
C PRO A 226 18.91 29.08 -21.22
N ASP A 227 19.42 30.31 -21.07
CA ASP A 227 19.75 31.21 -22.18
C ASP A 227 21.06 30.75 -22.84
N GLU A 228 20.94 29.75 -23.72
CA GLU A 228 22.04 29.18 -24.48
C GLU A 228 21.82 29.28 -25.99
N PRO A 229 22.89 29.36 -26.80
CA PRO A 229 22.76 29.35 -28.25
C PRO A 229 22.10 28.06 -28.74
N ARG A 230 21.02 28.22 -29.51
CA ARG A 230 20.27 27.13 -30.14
C ARG A 230 20.20 27.40 -31.64
N GLN A 231 20.36 26.35 -32.44
CA GLN A 231 20.25 26.44 -33.88
C GLN A 231 18.81 26.73 -34.29
N ASP A 232 18.60 27.76 -35.12
CA ASP A 232 17.29 28.09 -35.65
C ASP A 232 16.94 27.16 -36.82
N LEU A 233 16.07 26.19 -36.55
CA LEU A 233 15.51 25.27 -37.53
C LEU A 233 14.03 25.58 -37.79
N THR A 234 13.51 26.73 -37.34
CA THR A 234 12.09 27.08 -37.45
C THR A 234 11.61 27.32 -38.88
N HIS A 235 12.55 27.43 -39.82
CA HIS A 235 12.31 27.54 -41.25
C HIS A 235 12.03 26.20 -41.93
N LEU A 236 12.39 25.07 -41.28
CA LEU A 236 12.09 23.72 -41.76
C LEU A 236 10.69 23.31 -41.28
N PRO A 237 9.79 22.87 -42.17
CA PRO A 237 8.52 22.28 -41.75
C PRO A 237 8.77 20.98 -40.96
N ALA A 238 8.45 20.99 -39.66
CA ALA A 238 8.59 19.84 -38.78
C ALA A 238 7.22 19.26 -38.39
N PHE A 239 7.15 17.94 -38.22
CA PHE A 239 5.92 17.20 -37.95
C PHE A 239 6.08 16.23 -36.78
N ALA A 240 5.30 16.42 -35.71
CA ALA A 240 5.11 15.41 -34.67
C ALA A 240 3.96 14.49 -35.13
N ILE A 241 4.26 13.21 -35.36
CA ILE A 241 3.37 12.24 -36.00
C ILE A 241 3.01 11.15 -34.99
N ASP A 242 1.86 11.27 -34.37
CA ASP A 242 1.47 10.43 -33.23
C ASP A 242 0.16 9.68 -33.45
N ASP A 243 -0.18 8.85 -32.47
CA ASP A 243 -1.52 8.29 -32.33
C ASP A 243 -2.57 9.37 -32.08
N GLU A 244 -3.78 9.11 -32.57
CA GLU A 244 -4.92 9.99 -32.31
C GLU A 244 -5.16 10.13 -30.80
N GLY A 245 -5.17 11.37 -30.34
CA GLY A 245 -5.34 11.72 -28.92
C GLY A 245 -4.07 11.69 -28.07
N ASN A 246 -2.87 11.49 -28.64
CA ASN A 246 -1.60 11.75 -27.94
C ASN A 246 -1.59 13.19 -27.37
N GLN A 247 -1.02 13.41 -26.18
CA GLN A 247 -0.99 14.72 -25.51
C GLN A 247 0.43 15.23 -25.21
N ASP A 248 1.42 14.38 -25.41
CA ASP A 248 2.81 14.51 -25.01
C ASP A 248 3.74 14.14 -26.19
N PRO A 249 3.80 14.98 -27.23
CA PRO A 249 4.67 14.72 -28.39
C PRO A 249 6.14 14.90 -28.01
N ASP A 250 6.88 13.78 -27.98
CA ASP A 250 8.31 13.74 -27.63
C ASP A 250 9.21 14.00 -28.84
N ASP A 251 8.77 13.64 -30.05
CA ASP A 251 9.56 13.70 -31.27
C ASP A 251 8.86 14.41 -32.45
N ALA A 252 9.65 14.91 -33.38
CA ALA A 252 9.19 15.47 -34.64
C ALA A 252 10.22 15.26 -35.76
N LEU A 253 9.74 15.13 -36.99
CA LEU A 253 10.57 14.94 -38.18
C LEU A 253 10.53 16.17 -39.09
N SER A 254 11.68 16.58 -39.61
CA SER A 254 11.78 17.56 -40.70
C SER A 254 12.84 17.14 -41.73
N LEU A 255 12.88 17.86 -42.85
CA LEU A 255 13.77 17.54 -43.96
C LEU A 255 14.43 18.81 -44.48
N ASP A 256 15.75 18.77 -44.68
CA ASP A 256 16.53 19.80 -45.37
C ASP A 256 17.26 19.17 -46.58
N GLY A 257 16.67 19.31 -47.77
CA GLY A 257 17.11 18.55 -48.94
C GLY A 257 16.87 17.05 -48.73
N ASN A 258 17.93 16.27 -48.57
CA ASN A 258 17.87 14.84 -48.21
C ASN A 258 18.32 14.57 -46.76
N ARG A 259 18.68 15.61 -46.00
CA ARG A 259 19.09 15.48 -44.61
C ARG A 259 17.84 15.32 -43.75
N LEU A 260 17.71 14.15 -43.12
CA LEU A 260 16.63 13.87 -42.18
C LEU A 260 16.97 14.54 -40.85
N TRP A 261 16.04 15.32 -40.32
CA TRP A 261 16.14 15.86 -38.98
C TRP A 261 15.14 15.17 -38.06
N VAL A 262 15.66 14.61 -36.96
CA VAL A 262 14.87 14.11 -35.85
C VAL A 262 15.01 15.08 -34.70
N HIS A 263 13.91 15.69 -34.28
CA HIS A 263 13.84 16.65 -33.17
C HIS A 263 13.24 15.93 -31.97
N VAL A 264 13.89 16.02 -30.81
CA VAL A 264 13.38 15.42 -29.56
C VAL A 264 13.21 16.52 -28.51
N ALA A 265 12.16 16.43 -27.70
CA ALA A 265 11.91 17.32 -26.58
C ALA A 265 13.17 17.47 -25.70
N ASP A 266 13.60 18.71 -25.44
CA ASP A 266 14.86 18.99 -24.76
C ASP A 266 14.76 18.90 -23.23
N VAL A 267 14.44 17.71 -22.75
CA VAL A 267 14.18 17.43 -21.33
C VAL A 267 15.39 17.73 -20.44
N ALA A 268 16.59 17.41 -20.91
CA ALA A 268 17.82 17.63 -20.16
C ALA A 268 18.09 19.12 -19.86
N ALA A 269 17.53 20.04 -20.65
CA ALA A 269 17.64 21.47 -20.40
C ALA A 269 16.84 21.95 -19.17
N LEU A 270 15.79 21.22 -18.77
CA LEU A 270 14.94 21.55 -17.60
C LEU A 270 15.17 20.60 -16.41
N VAL A 271 15.83 19.47 -16.66
CA VAL A 271 16.05 18.38 -15.69
C VAL A 271 17.54 18.05 -15.63
N PRO A 272 18.37 18.93 -15.04
CA PRO A 272 19.80 18.67 -14.93
C PRO A 272 20.07 17.50 -13.97
N PRO A 273 21.23 16.82 -14.11
CA PRO A 273 21.59 15.70 -13.24
C PRO A 273 21.51 16.06 -11.75
N ASP A 274 20.94 15.15 -10.98
CA ASP A 274 20.75 15.21 -9.52
C ASP A 274 19.85 16.38 -9.04
N SER A 275 19.10 17.02 -9.94
CA SER A 275 17.97 17.88 -9.55
C SER A 275 16.83 17.09 -8.90
N GLU A 276 15.91 17.78 -8.24
CA GLU A 276 14.72 17.14 -7.66
C GLU A 276 13.91 16.38 -8.73
N ALA A 277 13.73 16.99 -9.90
CA ALA A 277 13.04 16.38 -11.03
C ALA A 277 13.76 15.14 -11.57
N ASP A 278 15.10 15.15 -11.64
CA ASP A 278 15.89 13.98 -12.06
C ASP A 278 15.77 12.83 -11.06
N LEU A 279 15.89 13.12 -9.76
CA LEU A 279 15.77 12.09 -8.71
C LEU A 279 14.39 11.43 -8.70
N GLU A 280 13.33 12.22 -8.85
CA GLU A 280 11.96 11.72 -8.94
C GLU A 280 11.73 10.92 -10.24
N ALA A 281 12.19 11.43 -11.38
CA ALA A 281 12.10 10.73 -12.67
C ALA A 281 12.84 9.39 -12.63
N ARG A 282 14.05 9.35 -12.05
CA ARG A 282 14.86 8.14 -11.86
C ARG A 282 14.19 7.14 -10.93
N ALA A 283 13.48 7.61 -9.90
CA ALA A 283 12.71 6.75 -9.00
C ALA A 283 11.48 6.13 -9.67
N ARG A 284 10.87 6.83 -10.64
CA ARG A 284 9.71 6.35 -11.43
C ARG A 284 10.11 5.48 -12.61
N GLY A 285 11.20 5.81 -13.29
CA GLY A 285 11.76 5.12 -14.45
C GLY A 285 11.07 5.41 -15.78
N ALA A 286 9.73 5.51 -15.80
CA ALA A 286 8.95 5.79 -17.02
C ALA A 286 7.59 6.42 -16.69
N ASN A 287 6.91 6.95 -17.72
CA ASN A 287 5.48 7.27 -17.64
C ASN A 287 4.68 5.97 -17.41
N LEU A 288 3.68 6.02 -16.53
CA LEU A 288 2.73 4.94 -16.32
C LEU A 288 1.45 5.24 -17.10
N TYR A 289 1.30 4.58 -18.26
CA TYR A 289 0.08 4.63 -19.06
C TYR A 289 -0.89 3.54 -18.60
N LEU A 290 -1.91 3.94 -17.84
CA LEU A 290 -3.04 3.08 -17.47
C LEU A 290 -4.22 3.35 -18.43
N PRO A 291 -5.10 2.36 -18.66
CA PRO A 291 -6.32 2.59 -19.44
C PRO A 291 -7.18 3.77 -18.94
N GLU A 292 -7.20 3.99 -17.64
CA GLU A 292 -7.98 5.02 -16.95
C GLU A 292 -7.29 6.39 -16.85
N SER A 293 -5.96 6.43 -16.90
CA SER A 293 -5.20 7.67 -16.71
C SER A 293 -3.72 7.50 -17.03
N THR A 294 -3.00 8.61 -17.18
CA THR A 294 -1.54 8.61 -17.30
C THR A 294 -0.94 9.27 -16.07
N VAL A 295 0.05 8.62 -15.45
CA VAL A 295 0.89 9.21 -14.42
C VAL A 295 2.26 9.47 -15.02
N THR A 296 2.65 10.73 -15.14
CA THR A 296 3.88 11.10 -15.84
C THR A 296 5.11 10.89 -14.96
N MET A 297 6.24 10.63 -15.60
CA MET A 297 7.57 10.53 -15.01
C MET A 297 8.05 11.89 -14.53
N LEU A 298 7.75 12.94 -15.30
CA LEU A 298 8.08 14.33 -15.02
C LEU A 298 6.83 15.14 -14.66
N PRO A 299 6.98 16.28 -13.98
CA PRO A 299 5.86 17.18 -13.69
C PRO A 299 5.08 17.52 -14.97
N PRO A 300 3.73 17.61 -14.95
CA PRO A 300 2.95 17.95 -16.15
C PRO A 300 3.33 19.28 -16.81
N GLU A 301 4.04 20.16 -16.09
CA GLU A 301 4.63 21.38 -16.63
C GLU A 301 5.74 21.10 -17.65
N ALA A 302 6.50 20.01 -17.51
CA ALA A 302 7.56 19.64 -18.46
C ALA A 302 6.97 19.39 -19.85
N THR A 303 5.88 18.62 -19.94
CA THR A 303 5.15 18.41 -21.20
C THR A 303 4.65 19.73 -21.77
N ARG A 304 4.07 20.63 -20.94
CA ARG A 304 3.60 21.94 -21.43
C ARG A 304 4.72 22.80 -22.02
N GLN A 305 5.92 22.75 -21.44
CA GLN A 305 7.05 23.57 -21.89
C GLN A 305 7.84 22.96 -23.05
N LEU A 306 7.94 21.63 -23.10
CA LEU A 306 8.86 20.92 -24.00
C LEU A 306 8.16 20.08 -25.07
N GLY A 307 6.89 19.76 -24.89
CA GLY A 307 6.13 18.97 -25.85
C GLY A 307 6.11 19.66 -27.21
N LEU A 308 6.63 18.96 -28.22
CA LEU A 308 6.89 19.53 -29.53
C LEU A 308 5.57 19.92 -30.23
N GLY A 309 5.43 21.21 -30.55
CA GLY A 309 4.22 21.74 -31.18
C GLY A 309 3.06 22.03 -30.21
N LEU A 310 3.30 21.99 -28.89
CA LEU A 310 2.38 22.56 -27.88
C LEU A 310 2.56 24.08 -27.72
N SER A 311 3.71 24.60 -28.16
CA SER A 311 4.01 26.02 -28.29
C SER A 311 4.30 26.37 -29.77
N GLU A 312 4.22 27.65 -30.14
CA GLU A 312 4.50 28.10 -31.52
C GLU A 312 5.91 27.70 -31.98
N VAL A 313 6.88 27.84 -31.07
CA VAL A 313 8.27 27.41 -31.25
C VAL A 313 8.66 26.59 -30.03
N SER A 314 9.26 25.43 -30.24
CA SER A 314 9.65 24.49 -29.18
C SER A 314 11.18 24.36 -29.12
N PRO A 315 11.79 24.30 -27.91
CA PRO A 315 13.17 23.90 -27.77
C PRO A 315 13.30 22.40 -28.02
N ALA A 316 14.31 21.99 -28.78
CA ALA A 316 14.55 20.58 -29.07
C ALA A 316 16.05 20.26 -29.06
N LEU A 317 16.38 19.02 -28.70
CA LEU A 317 17.66 18.41 -29.06
C LEU A 317 17.47 17.73 -30.42
N SER A 318 18.19 18.22 -31.43
CA SER A 318 18.00 17.80 -32.81
C SER A 318 19.17 16.98 -33.35
N PHE A 319 18.83 15.97 -34.15
CA PHE A 319 19.73 15.04 -34.79
C PHE A 319 19.60 15.18 -36.30
N GLY A 320 20.62 15.74 -36.95
CA GLY A 320 20.68 15.88 -38.41
C GLY A 320 21.45 14.72 -39.02
N LEU A 321 20.79 13.96 -39.90
CA LEU A 321 21.24 12.66 -40.39
C LEU A 321 21.32 12.66 -41.92
N ASP A 322 22.51 12.41 -42.46
CA ASP A 322 22.70 12.16 -43.89
C ASP A 322 22.86 10.65 -44.13
N LEU A 323 22.06 10.11 -45.05
CA LEU A 323 22.09 8.70 -45.43
C LEU A 323 22.67 8.53 -46.85
N SER A 324 23.34 7.41 -47.09
CA SER A 324 23.70 6.96 -48.44
C SER A 324 22.48 6.43 -49.20
N ASP A 325 22.65 6.17 -50.51
CA ASP A 325 21.61 5.54 -51.33
C ASP A 325 21.32 4.08 -50.90
N GLU A 326 22.19 3.49 -50.08
CA GLU A 326 22.06 2.16 -49.46
C GLU A 326 21.57 2.25 -48.00
N GLY A 327 21.19 3.44 -47.52
CA GLY A 327 20.71 3.65 -46.16
C GLY A 327 21.79 3.68 -45.10
N GLU A 328 23.08 3.72 -45.45
CA GLU A 328 24.17 3.86 -44.47
C GLU A 328 24.18 5.26 -43.88
N LEU A 329 24.34 5.38 -42.55
CA LEU A 329 24.46 6.68 -41.90
C LEU A 329 25.85 7.27 -42.13
N MET A 330 25.91 8.39 -42.87
CA MET A 330 27.15 9.01 -43.36
C MET A 330 27.62 10.19 -42.51
N ASP A 331 26.69 11.03 -42.04
CA ASP A 331 26.98 12.19 -41.19
C ASP A 331 25.95 12.29 -40.07
N VAL A 332 26.43 12.72 -38.89
CA VAL A 332 25.61 12.91 -37.68
C VAL A 332 25.94 14.25 -37.06
N GLU A 333 24.92 15.09 -36.95
CA GLU A 333 24.96 16.34 -36.21
C GLU A 333 24.00 16.27 -35.02
N VAL A 334 24.45 16.71 -33.85
CA VAL A 334 23.65 16.78 -32.62
C VAL A 334 23.72 18.19 -32.07
N VAL A 335 22.58 18.89 -32.03
CA VAL A 335 22.52 20.32 -31.68
C VAL A 335 21.27 20.69 -30.85
N PRO A 336 21.39 21.52 -29.81
CA PRO A 336 20.26 22.24 -29.25
C PRO A 336 19.66 23.18 -30.31
N SER A 337 18.34 23.24 -30.39
CA SER A 337 17.65 23.88 -31.52
C SER A 337 16.31 24.50 -31.14
N TRP A 338 15.81 25.36 -32.03
CA TRP A 338 14.46 25.90 -32.04
C TRP A 338 13.72 25.38 -33.25
N VAL A 339 12.52 24.82 -33.04
CA VAL A 339 11.73 24.19 -34.11
C VAL A 339 10.28 24.67 -34.09
N ARG A 340 9.66 24.75 -35.28
CA ARG A 340 8.23 25.04 -35.45
C ARG A 340 7.51 23.77 -35.90
N VAL A 341 6.87 23.09 -34.97
CA VAL A 341 6.34 21.73 -35.17
C VAL A 341 4.83 21.79 -35.39
N THR A 342 4.36 21.07 -36.41
CA THR A 342 2.94 20.81 -36.65
C THR A 342 2.59 19.41 -36.15
N ARG A 343 1.61 19.32 -35.26
CA ARG A 343 1.10 18.02 -34.78
C ARG A 343 0.15 17.42 -35.80
N THR A 344 0.32 16.14 -36.11
CA THR A 344 -0.49 15.37 -37.07
C THR A 344 -0.61 13.92 -36.59
N THR A 345 -1.53 13.16 -37.16
CA THR A 345 -1.68 11.74 -36.83
C THR A 345 -0.99 10.81 -37.83
N TYR A 346 -0.66 9.59 -37.38
CA TYR A 346 -0.25 8.51 -38.28
C TYR A 346 -1.23 8.33 -39.45
N ALA A 347 -2.53 8.33 -39.18
CA ALA A 347 -3.56 8.13 -40.19
C ALA A 347 -3.56 9.23 -41.27
N GLU A 348 -3.33 10.49 -40.88
CA GLU A 348 -3.25 11.61 -41.83
C GLU A 348 -1.99 11.53 -42.68
N VAL A 349 -0.83 11.27 -42.07
CA VAL A 349 0.43 11.15 -42.81
C VAL A 349 0.39 9.96 -43.77
N SER A 350 -0.17 8.83 -43.36
CA SER A 350 -0.33 7.67 -44.26
C SER A 350 -1.16 7.97 -45.50
N ARG A 351 -2.16 8.87 -45.43
CA ARG A 351 -2.93 9.30 -46.61
C ARG A 351 -2.16 10.25 -47.53
N ARG A 352 -1.10 10.88 -47.01
CA ARG A 352 -0.29 11.92 -47.65
C ARG A 352 1.14 11.47 -47.90
N LEU A 353 1.42 10.17 -47.77
CA LEU A 353 2.78 9.62 -47.80
C LEU A 353 3.47 9.88 -49.14
N ASP A 354 2.72 10.00 -50.24
CA ASP A 354 3.23 10.33 -51.57
C ASP A 354 3.51 11.84 -51.77
N GLU A 355 3.20 12.69 -50.79
CA GLU A 355 3.44 14.14 -50.82
C GLU A 355 4.77 14.50 -50.14
N GLU A 356 5.43 15.56 -50.62
CA GLU A 356 6.58 16.11 -49.89
C GLU A 356 6.11 16.86 -48.61
N PRO A 357 6.87 16.76 -47.50
CA PRO A 357 8.17 16.08 -47.39
C PRO A 357 8.08 14.60 -46.98
N PHE A 358 6.88 14.07 -46.73
CA PHE A 358 6.67 12.70 -46.22
C PHE A 358 7.18 11.62 -47.16
N LYS A 359 7.08 11.83 -48.47
CA LYS A 359 7.59 10.90 -49.48
C LYS A 359 9.08 10.67 -49.33
N THR A 360 9.86 11.74 -49.23
CA THR A 360 11.32 11.63 -49.08
C THR A 360 11.69 11.05 -47.73
N MET A 361 11.05 11.50 -46.64
CA MET A 361 11.27 10.92 -45.31
C MET A 361 10.98 9.42 -45.29
N TYR A 362 9.87 8.99 -45.91
CA TYR A 362 9.48 7.58 -45.98
C TYR A 362 10.48 6.76 -46.79
N HIS A 363 10.97 7.30 -47.90
CA HIS A 363 12.00 6.63 -48.68
C HIS A 363 13.30 6.42 -47.88
N LEU A 364 13.75 7.42 -47.11
CA LEU A 364 14.93 7.29 -46.25
C LEU A 364 14.73 6.23 -45.15
N ALA A 365 13.54 6.19 -44.55
CA ALA A 365 13.18 5.14 -43.59
C ALA A 365 13.23 3.75 -44.25
N GLN A 366 12.68 3.58 -45.46
CA GLN A 366 12.74 2.31 -46.19
C GLN A 366 14.18 1.85 -46.45
N LEU A 367 15.07 2.75 -46.87
CA LEU A 367 16.48 2.41 -47.09
C LEU A 367 17.16 1.91 -45.81
N SER A 368 16.89 2.55 -44.67
CA SER A 368 17.42 2.13 -43.36
C SER A 368 16.88 0.75 -42.94
N GLU A 369 15.56 0.53 -43.10
CA GLU A 369 14.93 -0.75 -42.80
C GLU A 369 15.50 -1.88 -43.67
N GLU A 370 15.62 -1.66 -44.99
CA GLU A 370 16.17 -2.62 -45.94
C GLU A 370 17.61 -2.99 -45.56
N ARG A 371 18.46 -2.00 -45.27
CA ARG A 371 19.84 -2.22 -44.79
C ARG A 371 19.86 -3.08 -43.53
N ARG A 372 19.04 -2.76 -42.53
CA ARG A 372 18.98 -3.52 -41.28
C ARG A 372 18.54 -4.97 -41.51
N ILE A 373 17.58 -5.21 -42.40
CA ILE A 373 17.14 -6.56 -42.77
C ILE A 373 18.26 -7.34 -43.48
N GLU A 374 19.02 -6.68 -44.36
CA GLU A 374 20.22 -7.27 -44.98
C GLU A 374 21.30 -7.63 -43.95
N GLU A 375 21.38 -6.87 -42.86
CA GLU A 375 22.21 -7.14 -41.67
C GLU A 375 21.57 -8.12 -40.68
N GLU A 376 20.57 -8.89 -41.12
CA GLU A 376 19.87 -9.95 -40.35
C GLU A 376 18.99 -9.44 -39.20
N ALA A 377 18.55 -8.18 -39.23
CA ALA A 377 17.56 -7.68 -38.27
C ALA A 377 16.24 -8.47 -38.36
N ILE A 378 15.66 -8.78 -37.20
CA ILE A 378 14.40 -9.51 -37.09
C ILE A 378 13.32 -8.56 -36.59
N SER A 379 12.23 -8.45 -37.34
CA SER A 379 11.02 -7.76 -36.89
C SER A 379 10.15 -8.68 -36.03
N ILE A 380 9.62 -8.15 -34.91
CA ILE A 380 8.67 -8.83 -34.02
C ILE A 380 7.38 -8.01 -34.01
N GLU A 381 6.67 -8.03 -35.13
CA GLU A 381 5.36 -7.38 -35.26
C GLU A 381 4.25 -8.31 -34.78
N LEU A 382 3.68 -7.98 -33.62
CA LEU A 382 2.48 -8.61 -33.09
C LEU A 382 1.32 -7.61 -33.14
N PRO A 383 0.06 -8.07 -33.28
CA PRO A 383 -1.09 -7.17 -33.19
C PRO A 383 -1.13 -6.42 -31.85
N GLU A 384 -1.17 -5.09 -31.92
CA GLU A 384 -1.26 -4.21 -30.76
C GLU A 384 -2.66 -3.60 -30.62
N VAL A 385 -3.02 -3.21 -29.40
CA VAL A 385 -4.32 -2.60 -29.10
C VAL A 385 -4.13 -1.39 -28.19
N LYS A 386 -4.98 -0.37 -28.39
CA LYS A 386 -5.19 0.73 -27.45
C LYS A 386 -6.31 0.33 -26.49
N ILE A 387 -6.04 0.42 -25.19
CA ILE A 387 -7.02 0.14 -24.14
C ILE A 387 -7.34 1.46 -23.43
N ILE A 388 -8.61 1.84 -23.41
CA ILE A 388 -9.08 3.10 -22.82
C ILE A 388 -10.26 2.79 -21.89
N VAL A 389 -10.31 3.45 -20.74
CA VAL A 389 -11.49 3.48 -19.89
C VAL A 389 -12.17 4.84 -20.03
N GLN A 390 -13.38 4.85 -20.60
CA GLN A 390 -14.20 6.05 -20.77
C GLN A 390 -15.59 5.82 -20.20
N ASP A 391 -16.06 6.73 -19.34
CA ASP A 391 -17.37 6.64 -18.68
C ASP A 391 -17.62 5.28 -17.98
N GLY A 392 -16.55 4.70 -17.40
CA GLY A 392 -16.59 3.40 -16.73
C GLY A 392 -16.62 2.19 -17.66
N GLN A 393 -16.48 2.38 -18.98
CA GLN A 393 -16.44 1.31 -19.97
C GLN A 393 -15.02 1.09 -20.50
N VAL A 394 -14.63 -0.17 -20.61
CA VAL A 394 -13.36 -0.58 -21.23
C VAL A 394 -13.55 -0.68 -22.74
N LEU A 395 -12.79 0.13 -23.49
CA LEU A 395 -12.71 0.09 -24.95
C LEU A 395 -11.36 -0.51 -25.35
N ILE A 396 -11.39 -1.42 -26.31
CA ILE A 396 -10.18 -2.09 -26.85
C ILE A 396 -10.21 -1.93 -28.37
N GLU A 397 -9.25 -1.16 -28.88
CA GLU A 397 -9.19 -0.80 -30.29
C GLU A 397 -7.88 -1.31 -30.92
N PRO A 398 -7.91 -2.07 -32.03
CA PRO A 398 -6.69 -2.54 -32.68
C PRO A 398 -5.94 -1.38 -33.34
N LEU A 399 -4.64 -1.26 -33.06
CA LEU A 399 -3.78 -0.32 -33.75
C LEU A 399 -3.56 -0.80 -35.19
N GLN A 400 -3.81 0.09 -36.15
CA GLN A 400 -3.64 -0.23 -37.57
C GLN A 400 -2.15 -0.17 -37.95
N PRO A 401 -1.65 -1.15 -38.72
CA PRO A 401 -0.27 -1.17 -39.22
C PRO A 401 -0.14 -0.17 -40.39
N LEU A 402 -0.04 1.11 -40.04
CA LEU A 402 0.05 2.21 -40.98
C LEU A 402 1.51 2.41 -41.44
N PRO A 403 1.79 2.65 -42.74
CA PRO A 403 3.15 2.92 -43.22
C PRO A 403 3.85 4.09 -42.53
N SER A 404 3.08 5.10 -42.11
CA SER A 404 3.62 6.23 -41.33
C SER A 404 4.13 5.83 -39.95
N ARG A 405 3.69 4.69 -39.38
CA ARG A 405 4.30 4.13 -38.16
C ARG A 405 5.70 3.62 -38.43
N MET A 406 5.88 2.89 -39.53
CA MET A 406 7.21 2.45 -39.97
C MET A 406 8.14 3.65 -40.18
N LEU A 407 7.65 4.70 -40.86
CA LEU A 407 8.39 5.96 -41.03
C LEU A 407 8.96 6.48 -39.71
N VAL A 408 8.09 6.69 -38.72
CA VAL A 408 8.50 7.28 -37.44
C VAL A 408 9.39 6.30 -36.67
N SER A 409 9.01 5.01 -36.59
CA SER A 409 9.80 4.02 -35.86
C SER A 409 11.21 3.89 -36.39
N GLU A 410 11.39 3.88 -37.71
CA GLU A 410 12.72 3.74 -38.31
C GLU A 410 13.52 5.04 -38.23
N ALA A 411 12.87 6.21 -38.30
CA ALA A 411 13.52 7.48 -37.98
C ALA A 411 14.04 7.52 -36.52
N MET A 412 13.30 6.95 -35.57
CA MET A 412 13.76 6.81 -34.17
C MET A 412 14.92 5.82 -34.03
N VAL A 413 14.91 4.71 -34.78
CA VAL A 413 16.03 3.76 -34.83
C VAL A 413 17.29 4.45 -35.37
N LEU A 414 17.18 5.21 -36.46
CA LEU A 414 18.26 6.00 -37.04
C LEU A 414 18.81 7.04 -36.03
N ALA A 415 17.93 7.76 -35.33
CA ALA A 415 18.36 8.69 -34.28
C ALA A 415 19.09 7.97 -33.14
N GLY A 416 18.60 6.80 -32.70
CA GLY A 416 19.24 5.98 -31.68
C GLY A 416 20.64 5.51 -32.11
N GLU A 417 20.78 5.03 -33.35
CA GLU A 417 22.07 4.66 -33.93
C GLU A 417 23.02 5.88 -34.00
N ALA A 418 22.52 7.03 -34.45
CA ALA A 418 23.29 8.26 -34.56
C ALA A 418 23.85 8.70 -33.22
N VAL A 419 23.03 8.68 -32.16
CA VAL A 419 23.46 9.02 -30.79
C VAL A 419 24.48 8.02 -30.26
N ALA A 420 24.28 6.72 -30.52
CA ALA A 420 25.23 5.69 -30.12
C ALA A 420 26.61 5.91 -30.79
N ARG A 421 26.64 6.16 -32.10
CA ARG A 421 27.89 6.50 -32.83
C ARG A 421 28.53 7.77 -32.29
N PHE A 422 27.75 8.83 -32.12
CA PHE A 422 28.23 10.10 -31.55
C PHE A 422 28.89 9.92 -30.18
N ALA A 423 28.26 9.13 -29.30
CA ALA A 423 28.77 8.83 -27.96
C ALA A 423 30.06 7.98 -28.01
N LEU A 424 30.10 6.94 -28.85
CA LEU A 424 31.27 6.06 -29.00
C LEU A 424 32.49 6.81 -29.52
N GLU A 425 32.33 7.62 -30.57
CA GLU A 425 33.41 8.42 -31.16
C GLU A 425 34.02 9.40 -30.15
N ARG A 426 33.22 9.89 -29.20
CA ARG A 426 33.63 10.86 -28.18
C ARG A 426 33.99 10.22 -26.85
N GLY A 427 33.90 8.88 -26.74
CA GLY A 427 34.16 8.16 -25.49
C GLY A 427 33.22 8.53 -24.35
N LEU A 428 31.97 8.90 -24.66
CA LEU A 428 30.96 9.26 -23.67
C LEU A 428 30.33 8.00 -23.06
N PRO A 429 30.25 7.90 -21.72
CA PRO A 429 29.42 6.89 -21.07
C PRO A 429 27.96 7.10 -21.46
N PHE A 430 27.31 6.05 -21.96
CA PHE A 430 25.94 6.10 -22.46
C PHE A 430 25.21 4.80 -22.11
N PRO A 431 23.89 4.82 -21.84
CA PRO A 431 23.11 3.60 -21.61
C PRO A 431 22.83 2.89 -22.94
N PHE A 432 23.84 2.24 -23.53
CA PHE A 432 23.69 1.49 -24.78
C PHE A 432 22.71 0.31 -24.63
N THR A 433 21.77 0.19 -25.57
CA THR A 433 20.95 -1.02 -25.77
C THR A 433 21.76 -2.03 -26.59
N THR A 434 21.94 -3.25 -26.10
CA THR A 434 22.82 -4.28 -26.69
C THR A 434 22.11 -5.59 -26.98
#